data_AF-A0A0Q9A4R6-F1
#
_entry.id   AF-A0A0Q9A4R6-F1
#
_cell.length_a   1.000
_cell.length_b   1.000
_cell.length_c   1.000
_cell.angle_alpha   90.00
_cell.angle_beta   90.00
_cell.angle_gamma   90.00
#
_symmetry.space_group_name_H-M   'P 1'
#
loop_
_entity.id
_entity.type
_entity.pdbx_description
1 polymer ?
#
loop_
_entity_poly.entity_id
_entity_poly.type
_entity_poly.pdbx_seq_one_letter_code
_entity_poly.pdbx_strand_id
1 'polypeptide(L)'
;MKPNLLFYEIKAVIPLLNKSWKEKYALFLTDENLQLFSENLIVFYHQEGEISRLPYFKDEIIVSVQDAVSYFKTVLEDLEKDSQQLQTSLIQAFEQTPFEKLLLILGQRLTPASVRDQNGIPPARVTLLESCFEPFNKEISIVVRAWEKHVGRNKNSIFGEVKGNTIQKKEKVEKLIEYIIAHKTWWNIFYHYKHGLVYEIRLANGQGLRWSADGKKFIGFLEDFLEE
;
A
#
# COMPACT_ATOMS: atom_id res chain seq x y z
N MET A 1 -7.48 21.42 3.09
CA MET A 1 -6.13 21.53 2.48
C MET A 1 -6.09 20.72 1.17
N LYS A 2 -5.34 21.14 0.12
CA LYS A 2 -5.27 20.41 -1.17
C LYS A 2 -4.10 19.41 -1.18
N PRO A 3 -4.31 18.09 -1.36
CA PRO A 3 -3.22 17.10 -1.37
C PRO A 3 -2.12 17.32 -2.39
N ASN A 4 -2.49 17.78 -3.58
CA ASN A 4 -1.52 18.08 -4.62
C ASN A 4 -0.51 19.15 -4.18
N LEU A 5 -0.93 20.11 -3.34
CA LEU A 5 -0.01 21.16 -2.87
C LEU A 5 1.05 20.55 -1.94
N LEU A 6 0.64 19.79 -0.93
CA LEU A 6 1.58 19.13 0.00
C LEU A 6 2.57 18.23 -0.73
N PHE A 7 2.11 17.48 -1.74
CA PHE A 7 2.99 16.66 -2.59
C PHE A 7 4.10 17.48 -3.26
N TYR A 8 3.77 18.62 -3.87
CA TYR A 8 4.77 19.47 -4.53
C TYR A 8 5.74 20.10 -3.53
N GLU A 9 5.26 20.52 -2.36
CA GLU A 9 6.11 21.05 -1.28
C GLU A 9 7.08 19.99 -0.75
N ILE A 10 6.60 18.75 -0.55
CA ILE A 10 7.46 17.63 -0.18
C ILE A 10 8.53 17.41 -1.25
N LYS A 11 8.16 17.37 -2.54
CA LYS A 11 9.13 17.19 -3.64
C LYS A 11 10.18 18.31 -3.67
N ALA A 12 9.78 19.55 -3.40
CA ALA A 12 10.69 20.70 -3.38
C ALA A 12 11.75 20.59 -2.28
N VAL A 13 11.45 19.94 -1.14
CA VAL A 13 12.42 19.78 -0.04
C VAL A 13 13.32 18.56 -0.17
N ILE A 14 13.01 17.59 -1.04
CA ILE A 14 13.82 16.37 -1.22
C ILE A 14 15.31 16.68 -1.43
N PRO A 15 15.74 17.62 -2.29
CA PRO A 15 17.16 17.91 -2.46
C PRO A 15 17.85 18.33 -1.16
N LEU A 16 17.11 18.93 -0.22
CA LEU A 16 17.59 19.50 1.03
C LEU A 16 17.64 18.49 2.19
N LEU A 17 16.94 17.35 2.10
CA LEU A 17 17.02 16.31 3.12
C LEU A 17 18.43 15.72 3.22
N ASN A 18 18.76 15.24 4.42
CA ASN A 18 20.00 14.53 4.70
C ASN A 18 20.27 13.43 3.66
N LYS A 19 21.49 13.40 3.12
CA LYS A 19 21.89 12.46 2.05
C LYS A 19 21.67 10.99 2.45
N SER A 20 22.09 10.60 3.65
CA SER A 20 21.95 9.22 4.13
C SER A 20 20.49 8.82 4.33
N TRP A 21 19.64 9.76 4.75
CA TRP A 21 18.20 9.55 4.89
C TRP A 21 17.56 9.26 3.53
N LYS A 22 17.88 10.08 2.51
CA LYS A 22 17.36 9.91 1.14
C LYS A 22 17.77 8.59 0.51
N GLU A 23 19.04 8.22 0.66
CA GLU A 23 19.56 6.96 0.12
C GLU A 23 18.89 5.76 0.79
N LYS A 24 18.71 5.81 2.12
CA LYS A 24 18.06 4.73 2.87
C LYS A 24 16.58 4.56 2.52
N TYR A 25 15.87 5.66 2.26
CA TYR A 25 14.41 5.67 2.04
C TYR A 25 14.02 6.06 0.59
N ALA A 26 14.89 5.79 -0.39
CA ALA A 26 14.67 6.21 -1.77
C ALA A 26 13.36 5.72 -2.39
N LEU A 27 12.90 4.51 -2.03
CA LEU A 27 11.61 3.96 -2.49
C LEU A 27 10.41 4.77 -1.98
N PHE A 28 10.49 5.31 -0.77
CA PHE A 28 9.44 6.17 -0.20
C PHE A 28 9.36 7.51 -0.94
N LEU A 29 10.49 8.00 -1.44
CA LEU A 29 10.61 9.27 -2.17
C LEU A 29 10.16 9.20 -3.64
N THR A 30 9.58 8.07 -4.09
CA THR A 30 8.97 7.99 -5.42
C THR A 30 7.66 8.78 -5.48
N ASP A 31 7.32 9.28 -6.68
CA ASP A 31 6.10 10.07 -6.87
C ASP A 31 4.83 9.32 -6.44
N GLU A 32 4.75 8.01 -6.71
CA GLU A 32 3.62 7.16 -6.30
C GLU A 32 3.42 7.14 -4.77
N ASN A 33 4.51 6.91 -4.02
CA ASN A 33 4.45 6.84 -2.56
C ASN A 33 4.25 8.22 -1.92
N LEU A 34 4.90 9.27 -2.46
CA LEU A 34 4.73 10.63 -1.95
C LEU A 34 3.32 11.16 -2.18
N GLN A 35 2.72 10.86 -3.33
CA GLN A 35 1.33 11.25 -3.60
C GLN A 35 0.39 10.57 -2.60
N LEU A 36 0.49 9.25 -2.43
CA LEU A 36 -0.33 8.51 -1.46
C LEU A 36 -0.12 9.00 -0.03
N PHE A 37 1.14 9.24 0.37
CA PHE A 37 1.48 9.78 1.69
C PHE A 37 0.82 11.15 1.91
N SER A 38 0.88 12.03 0.93
CA SER A 38 0.34 13.40 1.02
C SER A 38 -1.18 13.40 1.13
N GLU A 39 -1.84 12.55 0.32
CA GLU A 39 -3.29 12.34 0.35
C GLU A 39 -3.72 11.81 1.72
N ASN A 40 -3.09 10.73 2.19
CA ASN A 40 -3.41 10.11 3.47
C ASN A 40 -3.15 11.06 4.65
N LEU A 41 -2.03 11.79 4.66
CA LEU A 41 -1.69 12.69 5.75
C LEU A 41 -2.77 13.76 5.95
N ILE A 42 -3.27 14.36 4.85
CA ILE A 42 -4.34 15.35 4.90
C ILE A 42 -5.67 14.72 5.31
N VAL A 43 -5.99 13.55 4.78
CA VAL A 43 -7.21 12.81 5.15
C VAL A 43 -7.20 12.54 6.65
N PHE A 44 -6.12 11.99 7.19
CA PHE A 44 -6.00 11.66 8.60
C PHE A 44 -5.97 12.89 9.50
N TYR A 45 -5.37 14.00 9.06
CA TYR A 45 -5.39 15.25 9.83
C TYR A 45 -6.80 15.83 10.01
N HIS A 46 -7.61 15.79 8.96
CA HIS A 46 -9.00 16.29 9.00
C HIS A 46 -10.02 15.23 9.47
N GLN A 47 -9.57 14.02 9.76
CA GLN A 47 -10.47 12.93 10.12
C GLN A 47 -11.04 13.14 11.52
N GLU A 48 -12.36 13.36 11.58
CA GLU A 48 -13.13 13.33 12.82
C GLU A 48 -13.72 11.92 13.01
N GLY A 49 -13.23 11.17 14.00
CA GLY A 49 -13.76 9.84 14.36
C GLY A 49 -13.03 8.64 13.76
N GLU A 50 -13.59 7.44 13.97
CA GLU A 50 -12.97 6.18 13.52
C GLU A 50 -13.24 5.88 12.05
N ILE A 51 -12.19 5.62 11.26
CA ILE A 51 -12.32 5.10 9.89
C ILE A 51 -12.68 3.61 9.94
N SER A 52 -13.59 3.19 9.06
CA SER A 52 -13.86 1.77 8.81
C SER A 52 -12.56 1.04 8.42
N ARG A 53 -12.15 0.09 9.26
CA ARG A 53 -10.93 -0.71 9.07
C ARG A 53 -11.20 -2.06 8.42
N LEU A 54 -12.17 -2.15 7.51
CA LEU A 54 -12.40 -3.38 6.77
C LEU A 54 -11.21 -3.69 5.83
N PRO A 55 -10.81 -4.95 5.66
CA PRO A 55 -11.30 -6.13 6.37
C PRO A 55 -10.78 -6.20 7.81
N TYR A 56 -11.54 -6.85 8.68
CA TYR A 56 -11.11 -7.15 10.04
C TYR A 56 -10.17 -8.36 10.05
N PHE A 57 -9.09 -8.26 10.84
CA PHE A 57 -8.17 -9.37 11.06
C PHE A 57 -7.84 -9.45 12.55
N LYS A 58 -8.06 -10.63 13.15
CA LYS A 58 -7.94 -10.82 14.61
C LYS A 58 -6.55 -10.50 15.17
N ASP A 59 -5.50 -10.77 14.40
CA ASP A 59 -4.11 -10.54 14.80
C ASP A 59 -3.61 -9.15 14.38
N GLU A 60 -4.50 -8.27 13.91
CA GLU A 60 -4.11 -6.89 13.61
C GLU A 60 -3.77 -6.13 14.90
N ILE A 61 -2.62 -5.46 14.88
CA ILE A 61 -2.22 -4.53 15.92
C ILE A 61 -2.79 -3.16 15.57
N ILE A 62 -3.83 -2.75 16.31
CA ILE A 62 -4.46 -1.44 16.14
C ILE A 62 -3.61 -0.38 16.82
N VAL A 63 -3.05 0.52 16.00
CA VAL A 63 -2.35 1.73 16.47
C VAL A 63 -3.11 2.99 16.10
N SER A 64 -2.91 4.05 16.89
CA SER A 64 -3.43 5.39 16.62
C SER A 64 -2.65 6.01 15.45
N VAL A 65 -3.35 6.29 14.35
CA VAL A 65 -2.78 7.03 13.22
C VAL A 65 -2.54 8.50 13.59
N GLN A 66 -3.34 9.04 14.53
CA GLN A 66 -3.18 10.41 15.00
C GLN A 66 -1.83 10.64 15.69
N ASP A 67 -1.29 9.62 16.36
CA ASP A 67 0.05 9.68 16.94
C ASP A 67 1.12 9.88 15.85
N ALA A 68 0.95 9.24 14.69
CA ALA A 68 1.84 9.42 13.55
C ALA A 68 1.65 10.80 12.90
N VAL A 69 0.40 11.24 12.71
CA VAL A 69 0.06 12.56 12.16
C VAL A 69 0.61 13.70 13.02
N SER A 70 0.71 13.52 14.35
CA SER A 70 1.20 14.54 15.27
C SER A 70 2.60 15.06 14.94
N TYR A 71 3.46 14.23 14.34
CA TYR A 71 4.80 14.63 13.88
C TYR A 71 4.77 15.65 12.74
N PHE A 72 3.66 15.73 12.00
CA PHE A 72 3.46 16.63 10.87
C PHE A 72 2.49 17.77 11.20
N LYS A 73 2.08 17.92 12.47
CA LYS A 73 1.13 18.97 12.86
C LYS A 73 1.62 20.37 12.48
N THR A 74 2.88 20.69 12.78
CA THR A 74 3.48 22.00 12.42
C THR A 74 3.53 22.20 10.91
N VAL A 75 3.88 21.15 10.14
CA VAL A 75 3.87 21.20 8.67
C VAL A 75 2.50 21.55 8.14
N LEU A 76 1.46 20.90 8.69
CA LEU A 76 0.08 21.10 8.25
C LEU A 76 -0.40 22.51 8.61
N GLU A 77 -0.11 22.98 9.83
CA GLU A 77 -0.42 24.36 10.22
C GLU A 77 0.33 25.42 9.39
N ASP A 78 1.60 25.18 9.07
CA ASP A 78 2.41 26.05 8.20
C ASP A 78 1.84 26.08 6.77
N LEU A 79 1.39 24.93 6.27
CA LEU A 79 0.78 24.80 4.95
C LEU A 79 -0.57 25.52 4.86
N GLU A 80 -1.39 25.51 5.91
CA GLU A 80 -2.65 26.28 5.95
C GLU A 80 -2.42 27.80 5.96
N LYS A 81 -1.31 28.24 6.57
CA LYS A 81 -0.99 29.66 6.77
C LYS A 81 -0.10 30.25 5.66
N ASP A 82 0.30 29.46 4.67
CA ASP A 82 1.30 29.84 3.67
C ASP A 82 2.58 30.39 4.34
N SER A 83 3.05 29.66 5.34
CA SER A 83 4.15 30.06 6.22
C SER A 83 5.50 29.94 5.50
N GLN A 84 6.36 30.95 5.66
CA GLN A 84 7.75 30.89 5.20
C GLN A 84 8.57 29.78 5.88
N GLN A 85 8.05 29.20 6.98
CA GLN A 85 8.71 28.12 7.73
C GLN A 85 8.39 26.72 7.20
N LEU A 86 7.45 26.59 6.25
CA LEU A 86 6.97 25.29 5.75
C LEU A 86 8.11 24.37 5.28
N GLN A 87 9.08 24.91 4.55
CA GLN A 87 10.25 24.13 4.11
C GLN A 87 11.04 23.57 5.30
N THR A 88 11.28 24.39 6.32
CA THR A 88 12.05 23.99 7.50
C THR A 88 11.28 22.95 8.32
N SER A 89 9.96 23.15 8.53
CA SER A 89 9.14 22.19 9.26
C SER A 89 9.00 20.86 8.52
N LEU A 90 8.93 20.86 7.19
CA LEU A 90 8.93 19.63 6.38
C LEU A 90 10.23 18.82 6.54
N ILE A 91 11.38 19.48 6.43
CA ILE A 91 12.69 18.82 6.59
C ILE A 91 12.79 18.21 7.99
N GLN A 92 12.46 18.99 9.03
CA GLN A 92 12.47 18.50 10.41
C GLN A 92 11.53 17.33 10.62
N ALA A 93 10.29 17.41 10.10
CA ALA A 93 9.32 16.34 10.23
C ALA A 93 9.84 15.03 9.62
N PHE A 94 10.37 15.03 8.39
CA PHE A 94 10.88 13.81 7.78
C PHE A 94 12.11 13.23 8.51
N GLU A 95 13.03 14.07 8.95
CA GLU A 95 14.27 13.60 9.57
C GLU A 95 14.08 13.12 11.01
N GLN A 96 13.10 13.67 11.74
CA GLN A 96 12.85 13.33 13.15
C GLN A 96 11.76 12.27 13.33
N THR A 97 10.88 12.09 12.36
CA THR A 97 9.81 11.10 12.44
C THR A 97 10.37 9.68 12.34
N PRO A 98 10.11 8.78 13.32
CA PRO A 98 10.44 7.37 13.17
C PRO A 98 9.79 6.80 11.91
N PHE A 99 10.54 6.05 11.10
CA PHE A 99 10.08 5.62 9.79
C PHE A 99 8.80 4.77 9.84
N GLU A 100 8.59 4.02 10.92
CA GLU A 100 7.33 3.29 11.14
C GLU A 100 6.10 4.20 11.14
N LYS A 101 6.22 5.45 11.59
CA LYS A 101 5.12 6.43 11.57
C LYS A 101 4.84 6.91 10.15
N LEU A 102 5.87 7.02 9.31
CA LEU A 102 5.70 7.33 7.89
C LEU A 102 4.96 6.20 7.16
N LEU A 103 5.27 4.94 7.49
CA LEU A 103 4.55 3.78 6.93
C LEU A 103 3.09 3.73 7.40
N LEU A 104 2.81 4.08 8.66
CA LEU A 104 1.43 4.21 9.15
C LEU A 104 0.64 5.27 8.39
N ILE A 105 1.23 6.44 8.14
CA ILE A 105 0.61 7.49 7.31
C ILE A 105 0.46 7.02 5.86
N LEU A 106 1.42 6.26 5.32
CA LEU A 106 1.28 5.64 3.99
C LEU A 106 0.15 4.58 3.94
N GLY A 107 -0.38 4.17 5.10
CA GLY A 107 -1.54 3.29 5.24
C GLY A 107 -1.20 1.84 5.60
N GLN A 108 0.03 1.57 6.07
CA GLN A 108 0.43 0.22 6.47
C GLN A 108 -0.45 -0.24 7.64
N ARG A 109 -1.03 -1.44 7.50
CA ARG A 109 -1.72 -2.12 8.60
C ARG A 109 -0.77 -3.11 9.26
N LEU A 110 -0.84 -3.21 10.58
CA LEU A 110 0.17 -3.91 11.36
C LEU A 110 -0.31 -5.27 11.87
N THR A 111 0.62 -6.21 11.88
CA THR A 111 0.51 -7.54 12.51
C THR A 111 1.80 -7.79 13.30
N PRO A 112 1.89 -8.83 14.16
CA PRO A 112 3.10 -9.12 14.92
C PRO A 112 4.36 -9.29 14.07
N ALA A 113 4.23 -9.79 12.83
CA ALA A 113 5.34 -10.05 11.92
C ALA A 113 5.61 -8.91 10.92
N SER A 114 4.94 -7.75 11.08
CA SER A 114 5.09 -6.60 10.18
C SER A 114 6.50 -6.01 10.22
N VAL A 115 7.04 -5.71 9.05
CA VAL A 115 8.27 -4.94 8.89
C VAL A 115 7.94 -3.45 8.95
N ARG A 116 8.72 -2.70 9.73
CA ARG A 116 8.46 -1.29 10.04
C ARG A 116 9.64 -0.36 9.74
N ASP A 117 10.59 -0.83 8.93
CA ASP A 117 11.75 -0.09 8.44
C ASP A 117 11.65 0.16 6.93
N GLN A 118 12.75 0.54 6.25
CA GLN A 118 12.75 0.80 4.81
C GLN A 118 12.28 -0.40 3.96
N ASN A 119 12.36 -1.63 4.47
CA ASN A 119 11.86 -2.83 3.78
C ASN A 119 10.33 -2.99 3.91
N GLY A 120 9.66 -2.12 4.68
CA GLY A 120 8.20 -2.04 4.79
C GLY A 120 7.54 -1.14 3.74
N ILE A 121 8.33 -0.50 2.87
CA ILE A 121 7.82 0.35 1.79
C ILE A 121 7.18 -0.52 0.70
N PRO A 122 5.93 -0.25 0.27
CA PRO A 122 5.25 -1.06 -0.73
C PRO A 122 5.98 -1.00 -2.09
N PRO A 123 6.02 -2.10 -2.85
CA PRO A 123 6.55 -2.11 -4.21
C PRO A 123 5.67 -1.29 -5.15
N ALA A 124 6.27 -0.75 -6.22
CA ALA A 124 5.57 0.07 -7.21
C ALA A 124 4.47 -0.70 -7.93
N ARG A 125 3.36 -0.02 -8.26
CA ARG A 125 2.23 -0.62 -9.00
C ARG A 125 2.68 -1.31 -10.29
N VAL A 126 3.62 -0.72 -11.02
CA VAL A 126 4.13 -1.28 -12.27
C VAL A 126 4.79 -2.65 -12.04
N THR A 127 5.62 -2.78 -11.00
CA THR A 127 6.31 -4.04 -10.65
C THR A 127 5.32 -5.12 -10.24
N LEU A 128 4.27 -4.75 -9.51
CA LEU A 128 3.19 -5.69 -9.13
C LEU A 128 2.44 -6.24 -10.34
N LEU A 129 2.15 -5.38 -11.32
CA LEU A 129 1.45 -5.77 -12.54
C LEU A 129 2.34 -6.64 -13.42
N GLU A 130 3.59 -6.24 -13.63
CA GLU A 130 4.56 -7.00 -14.44
C GLU A 130 4.67 -8.46 -13.96
N SER A 131 4.84 -8.66 -12.65
CA SER A 131 4.96 -10.01 -12.08
C SER A 131 3.67 -10.83 -12.15
N CYS A 132 2.49 -10.20 -12.21
CA CYS A 132 1.24 -10.90 -12.44
C CYS A 132 1.15 -11.46 -13.86
N PHE A 133 1.62 -10.68 -14.84
CA PHE A 133 1.45 -11.00 -16.27
C PHE A 133 2.63 -11.74 -16.89
N GLU A 134 3.62 -12.14 -16.08
CA GLU A 134 4.64 -13.09 -16.52
C GLU A 134 4.01 -14.36 -17.13
N PRO A 135 4.61 -14.91 -18.21
CA PRO A 135 4.09 -16.10 -18.86
C PRO A 135 4.21 -17.32 -17.96
N PHE A 136 3.10 -18.02 -17.72
CA PHE A 136 3.12 -19.35 -17.13
C PHE A 136 3.45 -20.40 -18.20
N ASN A 137 2.89 -20.22 -19.39
CA ASN A 137 3.20 -20.97 -20.60
C ASN A 137 2.97 -20.08 -21.84
N LYS A 138 2.90 -20.67 -23.04
CA LYS A 138 2.69 -19.92 -24.30
C LYS A 138 1.30 -19.29 -24.43
N GLU A 139 0.34 -19.68 -23.60
CA GLU A 139 -1.07 -19.33 -23.74
C GLU A 139 -1.59 -18.43 -22.62
N ILE A 140 -1.09 -18.60 -21.39
CA ILE A 140 -1.60 -17.90 -20.21
C ILE A 140 -0.48 -17.37 -19.31
N SER A 141 -0.80 -16.31 -18.57
CA SER A 141 0.05 -15.75 -17.51
C SER A 141 -0.13 -16.48 -16.18
N ILE A 142 0.82 -16.26 -15.26
CA ILE A 142 0.79 -16.81 -13.91
C ILE A 142 -0.50 -16.40 -13.19
N VAL A 143 -0.92 -15.14 -13.30
CA VAL A 143 -2.14 -14.66 -12.63
C VAL A 143 -3.42 -15.30 -13.16
N VAL A 144 -3.54 -15.53 -14.47
CA VAL A 144 -4.70 -16.23 -15.05
C VAL A 144 -4.76 -17.67 -14.52
N ARG A 145 -3.62 -18.36 -14.48
CA ARG A 145 -3.54 -19.72 -13.93
C ARG A 145 -3.91 -19.76 -12.45
N ALA A 146 -3.50 -18.76 -11.67
CA ALA A 146 -3.85 -18.65 -10.26
C ALA A 146 -5.34 -18.38 -10.07
N TRP A 147 -5.91 -17.45 -10.85
CA TRP A 147 -7.34 -17.14 -10.83
C TRP A 147 -8.19 -18.39 -11.11
N GLU A 148 -7.85 -19.15 -12.15
CA GLU A 148 -8.54 -20.41 -12.49
C GLU A 148 -8.56 -21.46 -11.37
N LYS A 149 -7.60 -21.41 -10.43
CA LYS A 149 -7.56 -22.33 -9.27
C LYS A 149 -8.41 -21.86 -8.09
N HIS A 150 -8.69 -20.56 -8.01
CA HIS A 150 -9.36 -19.93 -6.85
C HIS A 150 -10.83 -19.63 -7.13
N VAL A 151 -11.15 -19.27 -8.37
CA VAL A 151 -12.50 -19.10 -8.88
C VAL A 151 -13.35 -20.36 -8.58
N GLY A 152 -14.55 -20.16 -8.05
CA GLY A 152 -15.48 -21.25 -7.70
C GLY A 152 -15.25 -21.91 -6.33
N ARG A 153 -14.19 -21.58 -5.58
CA ARG A 153 -14.05 -22.03 -4.17
C ARG A 153 -15.10 -21.42 -3.25
N ASN A 154 -15.48 -20.17 -3.52
CA ASN A 154 -16.51 -19.44 -2.81
C ASN A 154 -17.49 -18.82 -3.82
N LYS A 155 -18.79 -19.08 -3.68
CA LYS A 155 -19.84 -18.56 -4.57
C LYS A 155 -20.01 -17.04 -4.48
N ASN A 156 -19.62 -16.44 -3.36
CA ASN A 156 -19.69 -15.00 -3.11
C ASN A 156 -18.37 -14.29 -3.40
N SER A 157 -17.40 -14.98 -4.03
CA SER A 157 -16.10 -14.42 -4.37
C SER A 157 -16.19 -13.36 -5.47
N ILE A 158 -15.44 -12.26 -5.31
CA ILE A 158 -15.27 -11.24 -6.36
C ILE A 158 -14.57 -11.78 -7.61
N PHE A 159 -13.95 -12.96 -7.52
CA PHE A 159 -13.25 -13.59 -8.65
C PHE A 159 -14.22 -14.04 -9.75
N GLY A 160 -15.52 -14.14 -9.44
CA GLY A 160 -16.59 -14.47 -10.38
C GLY A 160 -16.53 -15.90 -10.87
N GLU A 161 -16.83 -16.12 -12.17
CA GLU A 161 -16.87 -17.46 -12.79
C GLU A 161 -15.86 -17.63 -13.94
N VAL A 162 -15.44 -18.88 -14.18
CA VAL A 162 -14.62 -19.27 -15.35
C VAL A 162 -15.51 -19.41 -16.57
N LYS A 163 -15.64 -18.33 -17.33
CA LYS A 163 -16.39 -18.30 -18.60
C LYS A 163 -15.61 -17.53 -19.65
N GLY A 164 -15.81 -17.91 -20.92
CA GLY A 164 -15.17 -17.29 -22.07
C GLY A 164 -13.90 -18.00 -22.56
N ASN A 165 -13.41 -17.54 -23.72
CA ASN A 165 -12.16 -18.01 -24.32
C ASN A 165 -10.93 -17.42 -23.60
N THR A 166 -9.73 -17.83 -23.99
CA THR A 166 -8.46 -17.41 -23.35
C THR A 166 -8.27 -15.89 -23.31
N ILE A 167 -8.64 -15.18 -24.37
CA ILE A 167 -8.52 -13.72 -24.46
C ILE A 167 -9.48 -13.05 -23.45
N GLN A 168 -10.75 -13.49 -23.45
CA GLN A 168 -11.77 -12.97 -22.54
C GLN A 168 -11.41 -13.21 -21.07
N LYS A 169 -10.85 -14.38 -20.74
CA LYS A 169 -10.35 -14.68 -19.39
C LYS A 169 -9.21 -13.75 -18.99
N LYS A 170 -8.26 -13.51 -19.89
CA LYS A 170 -7.13 -12.61 -19.65
C LYS A 170 -7.61 -11.18 -19.36
N GLU A 171 -8.46 -10.62 -20.21
CA GLU A 171 -9.02 -9.27 -20.01
C GLU A 171 -9.81 -9.15 -18.69
N LYS A 172 -10.56 -10.20 -18.33
CA LYS A 172 -11.29 -10.25 -17.07
C LYS A 172 -10.35 -10.22 -15.87
N VAL A 173 -9.30 -11.04 -15.90
CA VAL A 173 -8.30 -11.11 -14.81
C VAL A 173 -7.53 -9.80 -14.72
N GLU A 174 -7.14 -9.19 -15.84
CA GLU A 174 -6.50 -7.88 -15.88
C GLU A 174 -7.34 -6.82 -15.14
N LYS A 175 -8.61 -6.68 -15.50
CA LYS A 175 -9.54 -5.75 -14.83
C LYS A 175 -9.69 -6.05 -13.34
N LEU A 176 -9.74 -7.32 -12.96
CA LEU A 176 -9.85 -7.74 -11.56
C LEU A 176 -8.60 -7.33 -10.75
N ILE A 177 -7.40 -7.54 -11.28
CA ILE A 177 -6.15 -7.16 -10.60
C ILE A 177 -6.05 -5.64 -10.45
N GLU A 178 -6.36 -4.89 -11.52
CA GLU A 178 -6.38 -3.44 -11.46
C GLU A 178 -7.38 -2.93 -10.42
N TYR A 179 -8.57 -3.53 -10.38
CA TYR A 179 -9.59 -3.22 -9.38
C TYR A 179 -9.08 -3.47 -7.95
N ILE A 180 -8.47 -4.64 -7.68
CA ILE A 180 -7.97 -4.95 -6.33
C ILE A 180 -6.86 -3.97 -5.92
N ILE A 181 -5.94 -3.64 -6.81
CA ILE A 181 -4.84 -2.70 -6.51
C ILE A 181 -5.38 -1.29 -6.23
N ALA A 182 -6.37 -0.84 -7.00
CA ALA A 182 -6.97 0.49 -6.88
C ALA A 182 -7.88 0.63 -5.66
N HIS A 183 -8.59 -0.44 -5.27
CA HIS A 183 -9.61 -0.41 -4.22
C HIS A 183 -9.20 -1.12 -2.92
N LYS A 184 -7.92 -1.50 -2.78
CA LYS A 184 -7.40 -2.08 -1.53
C LYS A 184 -7.69 -1.15 -0.35
N THR A 185 -8.11 -1.76 0.76
CA THR A 185 -8.34 -1.08 2.04
C THR A 185 -7.39 -1.58 3.13
N TRP A 186 -6.58 -2.58 2.80
CA TRP A 186 -5.55 -3.14 3.66
C TRP A 186 -4.33 -3.45 2.83
N TRP A 187 -3.15 -3.10 3.35
CA TRP A 187 -1.87 -3.58 2.84
C TRP A 187 -0.86 -3.72 3.98
N ASN A 188 0.09 -4.64 3.80
CA ASN A 188 1.18 -4.85 4.75
C ASN A 188 2.37 -5.57 4.10
N ILE A 189 3.56 -5.37 4.66
CA ILE A 189 4.74 -6.21 4.43
C ILE A 189 5.11 -6.93 5.72
N PHE A 190 5.15 -8.26 5.69
CA PHE A 190 5.37 -9.08 6.88
C PHE A 190 6.00 -10.43 6.55
N TYR A 191 6.56 -11.09 7.57
CA TYR A 191 7.09 -12.45 7.44
C TYR A 191 5.96 -13.49 7.46
N HIS A 192 5.68 -14.08 6.30
CA HIS A 192 4.77 -15.19 6.14
C HIS A 192 5.50 -16.53 6.31
N TYR A 193 4.96 -17.40 7.17
CA TYR A 193 5.59 -18.67 7.57
C TYR A 193 6.07 -19.57 6.42
N LYS A 194 5.36 -19.61 5.28
CA LYS A 194 5.75 -20.41 4.09
C LYS A 194 6.53 -19.65 3.02
N HIS A 195 6.41 -18.33 2.97
CA HIS A 195 6.84 -17.55 1.81
C HIS A 195 7.93 -16.54 2.14
N GLY A 196 8.38 -16.50 3.40
CA GLY A 196 9.32 -15.48 3.87
C GLY A 196 8.64 -14.12 3.87
N LEU A 197 9.38 -13.08 3.49
CA LEU A 197 8.85 -11.73 3.46
C LEU A 197 7.93 -11.51 2.25
N VAL A 198 6.69 -11.09 2.50
CA VAL A 198 5.66 -10.90 1.48
C VAL A 198 5.05 -9.51 1.55
N TYR A 199 4.61 -9.02 0.40
CA TYR A 199 3.70 -7.88 0.30
C TYR A 199 2.30 -8.39 -0.01
N GLU A 200 1.32 -7.86 0.70
CA GLU A 200 -0.06 -8.29 0.61
C GLU A 200 -1.00 -7.10 0.57
N ILE A 201 -2.03 -7.20 -0.26
CA ILE A 201 -3.13 -6.23 -0.31
C ILE A 201 -4.46 -6.97 -0.26
N ARG A 202 -5.46 -6.34 0.37
CA ARG A 202 -6.82 -6.87 0.45
C ARG A 202 -7.86 -5.77 0.26
N LEU A 203 -9.00 -6.17 -0.30
CA LEU A 203 -10.22 -5.39 -0.29
C LEU A 203 -10.93 -5.51 1.04
N ALA A 204 -11.96 -4.67 1.24
CA ALA A 204 -12.78 -4.65 2.45
C ALA A 204 -13.42 -6.00 2.82
N ASN A 205 -13.70 -6.85 1.82
CA ASN A 205 -14.25 -8.19 2.05
C ASN A 205 -13.19 -9.25 2.42
N GLY A 206 -11.93 -8.86 2.58
CA GLY A 206 -10.83 -9.74 2.94
C GLY A 206 -10.13 -10.37 1.74
N GLN A 207 -10.74 -10.45 0.56
CA GLN A 207 -10.09 -11.05 -0.60
C GLN A 207 -9.01 -10.14 -1.17
N GLY A 208 -7.98 -10.73 -1.78
CA GLY A 208 -6.80 -9.95 -2.14
C GLY A 208 -5.76 -10.67 -2.97
N LEU A 209 -4.55 -10.12 -2.94
CA LEU A 209 -3.40 -10.56 -3.73
C LEU A 209 -2.13 -10.52 -2.88
N ARG A 210 -1.20 -11.43 -3.18
CA ARG A 210 0.09 -11.54 -2.49
C ARG A 210 1.25 -11.66 -3.47
N TRP A 211 2.37 -11.03 -3.10
CA TRP A 211 3.65 -11.08 -3.81
C TRP A 211 4.80 -11.35 -2.84
N SER A 212 5.98 -11.66 -3.37
CA SER A 212 7.23 -11.39 -2.65
C SER A 212 7.30 -9.92 -2.21
N ALA A 213 8.05 -9.63 -1.17
CA ALA A 213 8.15 -8.27 -0.61
C ALA A 213 8.57 -7.21 -1.65
N ASP A 214 9.42 -7.57 -2.61
CA ASP A 214 9.86 -6.70 -3.69
C ASP A 214 8.86 -6.57 -4.86
N GLY A 215 7.72 -7.26 -4.78
CA GLY A 215 6.68 -7.26 -5.81
C GLY A 215 7.01 -8.04 -7.08
N LYS A 216 8.24 -8.57 -7.21
CA LYS A 216 8.72 -9.19 -8.46
C LYS A 216 8.21 -10.59 -8.70
N LYS A 217 7.62 -11.23 -7.70
CA LYS A 217 7.02 -12.56 -7.83
C LYS A 217 5.60 -12.56 -7.32
N PHE A 218 4.64 -12.77 -8.21
CA PHE A 218 3.27 -13.03 -7.82
C PHE A 218 3.15 -14.38 -7.11
N ILE A 219 2.54 -14.40 -5.93
CA ILE A 219 2.37 -15.60 -5.11
C ILE A 219 0.97 -16.20 -5.31
N GLY A 220 -0.08 -15.36 -5.31
CA GLY A 220 -1.43 -15.85 -5.55
C GLY A 220 -2.54 -14.93 -5.05
N PHE A 221 -3.77 -15.38 -5.28
CA PHE A 221 -4.99 -14.79 -4.75
C PHE A 221 -5.19 -15.19 -3.29
N LEU A 222 -5.85 -14.32 -2.54
CA LEU A 222 -6.20 -14.51 -1.14
C LEU A 222 -7.71 -14.58 -1.02
N GLU A 223 -8.19 -15.58 -0.31
CA GLU A 223 -9.58 -15.63 0.15
C GLU A 223 -9.80 -14.64 1.30
N ASP A 224 -11.05 -14.48 1.72
CA ASP A 224 -11.40 -13.75 2.93
C ASP A 224 -10.63 -14.27 4.15
N PHE A 225 -10.52 -13.43 5.18
CA PHE A 225 -10.01 -13.91 6.45
C PHE A 225 -10.99 -14.95 6.97
N LEU A 226 -10.50 -16.17 7.21
CA LEU A 226 -11.27 -17.17 7.91
C LEU A 226 -11.53 -16.62 9.32
N GLU A 227 -12.80 -16.58 9.73
CA GLU A 227 -13.13 -16.49 11.15
C GLU A 227 -12.49 -17.71 11.81
N GLU A 228 -11.39 -17.50 12.53
CA GLU A 228 -10.83 -18.48 13.47
C GLU A 228 -10.97 -17.95 14.89
#